data_AF-A0A936MTV2-F1
#
_entry.id   AF-A0A936MTV2-F1
#
_cell.length_a   1.000
_cell.length_b   1.000
_cell.length_c   1.000
_cell.angle_alpha   90.00
_cell.angle_beta   90.00
_cell.angle_gamma   90.00
#
_symmetry.space_group_name_H-M   'P 1'
#
loop_
_entity.id
_entity.type
_entity.pdbx_description
1 polymer ?
#
loop_
_entity_poly.entity_id
_entity_poly.type
_entity_poly.pdbx_seq_one_letter_code
_entity_poly.pdbx_strand_id
1 'polypeptide(L)'
;MKHADRSLAPGFLIASPPLGDPNFDRTVVLLAVHGKEGALGFVVNRVAPVSLGEVFKFAGYGEAEAQDQGAVYLGGPVSPSTGWILCADPELDPKEEGVLAIDDRLRITSRRTAFDAFVRDRMKRPGEPDPKKRMVILGYSGWGPGQLEREIGAGAWLPTPLDEQVVFDVDVEKRWERAYALHGLTPAVMMTMRGGGEA
;
A
#
# COMPACT_ATOMS: atom_id res chain seq x y z
N MET A 1 -24.22 -20.70 13.92
CA MET A 1 -24.06 -19.25 14.15
C MET A 1 -23.47 -18.66 12.88
N LYS A 2 -24.09 -17.63 12.31
CA LYS A 2 -23.71 -17.05 11.01
C LYS A 2 -22.40 -16.29 11.17
N HIS A 3 -21.28 -16.82 10.66
CA HIS A 3 -20.09 -15.98 10.46
C HIS A 3 -20.47 -14.96 9.38
N ALA A 4 -20.78 -13.74 9.81
CA ALA A 4 -20.97 -12.64 8.88
C ALA A 4 -19.68 -12.48 8.09
N ASP A 5 -19.83 -12.57 6.77
CA ASP A 5 -18.88 -12.31 5.70
C ASP A 5 -18.39 -10.85 5.81
N ARG A 6 -17.61 -10.54 6.86
CA ARG A 6 -17.15 -9.18 7.16
C ARG A 6 -15.88 -8.95 6.36
N SER A 7 -15.93 -7.99 5.46
CA SER A 7 -14.78 -7.54 4.68
C SER A 7 -13.60 -7.20 5.59
N LEU A 8 -12.40 -7.62 5.20
CA LEU A 8 -11.12 -7.22 5.80
C LEU A 8 -10.64 -5.85 5.29
N ALA A 9 -11.25 -5.35 4.21
CA ALA A 9 -10.98 -4.03 3.65
C ALA A 9 -11.98 -2.99 4.20
N PRO A 10 -11.55 -1.75 4.45
CA PRO A 10 -10.14 -1.31 4.42
C PRO A 10 -9.36 -1.80 5.65
N GLY A 11 -8.08 -2.05 5.46
CA GLY A 11 -7.18 -2.50 6.54
C GLY A 11 -5.76 -2.72 6.05
N PHE A 12 -4.89 -3.18 6.94
CA PHE A 12 -3.58 -3.70 6.57
C PHE A 12 -3.52 -5.22 6.67
N LEU A 13 -2.70 -5.82 5.82
CA LEU A 13 -2.17 -7.15 6.01
C LEU A 13 -0.69 -7.02 6.33
N ILE A 14 -0.29 -7.50 7.51
CA ILE A 14 1.12 -7.50 7.89
C ILE A 14 1.69 -8.89 7.68
N ALA A 15 2.78 -8.98 6.92
CA ALA A 15 3.47 -10.24 6.72
C ALA A 15 4.03 -10.77 8.05
N SER A 16 3.75 -12.04 8.35
CA SER A 16 4.27 -12.76 9.52
C SER A 16 5.60 -13.44 9.17
N PRO A 17 6.72 -13.13 9.84
CA PRO A 17 7.97 -13.82 9.60
C PRO A 17 7.96 -15.25 10.18
N PRO A 18 8.58 -16.23 9.50
CA PRO A 18 8.98 -16.20 8.09
C PRO A 18 7.78 -16.53 7.17
N LEU A 19 7.53 -15.66 6.18
CA LEU A 19 6.50 -15.88 5.16
C LEU A 19 7.02 -16.73 3.98
N GLY A 20 8.34 -16.81 3.82
CA GLY A 20 9.00 -17.61 2.77
C GLY A 20 9.02 -16.95 1.38
N ASP A 21 8.18 -15.95 1.11
CA ASP A 21 8.20 -15.16 -0.12
C ASP A 21 9.00 -13.85 0.04
N PRO A 22 10.12 -13.65 -0.68
CA PRO A 22 10.91 -12.42 -0.61
C PRO A 22 10.15 -11.16 -1.06
N ASN A 23 9.10 -11.30 -1.87
CA ASN A 23 8.24 -10.18 -2.28
C ASN A 23 7.44 -9.61 -1.11
N PHE A 24 7.24 -10.40 -0.05
CA PHE A 24 6.35 -10.03 1.05
C PHE A 24 7.02 -10.07 2.43
N ASP A 25 8.29 -10.46 2.53
CA ASP A 25 9.01 -10.38 3.80
C ASP A 25 8.98 -8.95 4.38
N ARG A 26 8.54 -8.87 5.63
CA ARG A 26 8.29 -7.63 6.39
C ARG A 26 7.46 -6.57 5.66
N THR A 27 6.52 -6.97 4.82
CA THR A 27 5.63 -6.02 4.13
C THR A 27 4.41 -5.63 4.97
N VAL A 28 3.93 -4.41 4.71
CA VAL A 28 2.62 -3.89 5.09
C VAL A 28 1.84 -3.67 3.80
N VAL A 29 0.77 -4.43 3.61
CA VAL A 29 -0.12 -4.26 2.45
C VAL A 29 -1.35 -3.49 2.89
N LEU A 30 -1.63 -2.34 2.26
CA LEU A 30 -2.93 -1.68 2.34
C LEU A 30 -3.95 -2.47 1.53
N LEU A 31 -4.90 -3.12 2.20
CA LEU A 31 -5.97 -3.88 1.59
C LEU A 31 -7.11 -2.94 1.20
N ALA A 32 -7.32 -2.82 -0.11
CA ALA A 32 -8.25 -1.86 -0.70
C ALA A 32 -9.59 -2.50 -1.07
N VAL A 33 -9.57 -3.76 -1.51
CA VAL A 33 -10.76 -4.55 -1.85
C VAL A 33 -10.66 -5.91 -1.21
N HIS A 34 -11.76 -6.41 -0.66
CA HIS A 34 -11.90 -7.78 -0.19
C HIS A 34 -13.35 -8.26 -0.33
N GLY A 35 -13.53 -9.39 -0.99
CA GLY A 35 -14.84 -10.02 -1.14
C GLY A 35 -14.76 -11.34 -1.89
N LYS A 36 -15.92 -11.82 -2.35
CA LYS A 36 -16.06 -13.16 -2.95
C LYS A 36 -15.24 -13.36 -4.22
N GLU A 37 -15.02 -12.28 -4.98
CA GLU A 37 -14.22 -12.31 -6.21
C GLU A 37 -12.71 -12.27 -5.95
N GLY A 38 -12.29 -12.08 -4.70
CA GLY A 38 -10.89 -11.99 -4.30
C GLY A 38 -10.58 -10.70 -3.53
N ALA A 39 -9.29 -10.36 -3.51
CA ALA A 39 -8.78 -9.22 -2.78
C ALA A 39 -7.71 -8.46 -3.58
N LEU A 40 -7.60 -7.16 -3.32
CA LEU A 40 -6.62 -6.28 -3.96
C LEU A 40 -6.03 -5.35 -2.91
N GLY A 41 -4.71 -5.22 -2.91
CA GLY A 41 -4.00 -4.33 -2.02
C GLY A 41 -2.68 -3.84 -2.59
N PHE A 42 -2.01 -2.98 -1.83
CA PHE A 42 -0.78 -2.31 -2.24
C PHE A 42 0.22 -2.37 -1.10
N VAL A 43 1.40 -2.91 -1.35
CA VAL A 43 2.52 -2.79 -0.42
C VAL A 43 2.87 -1.30 -0.26
N VAL A 44 2.82 -0.81 0.97
CA VAL A 44 3.07 0.62 1.29
C VAL A 44 4.43 0.86 1.92
N ASN A 45 5.27 -0.16 2.10
CA ASN A 45 6.55 -0.02 2.79
C ASN A 45 7.75 -0.58 1.99
N ARG A 46 7.67 -0.54 0.66
CA ARG A 46 8.77 -0.97 -0.21
C ARG A 46 9.07 0.08 -1.26
N VAL A 47 10.22 0.73 -1.13
CA VAL A 47 10.69 1.74 -2.09
C VAL A 47 11.20 1.02 -3.35
N ALA A 48 10.82 1.52 -4.51
CA ALA A 48 11.31 1.06 -5.80
C ALA A 48 12.71 1.65 -6.08
N PRO A 49 13.60 0.94 -6.79
CA PRO A 49 14.91 1.45 -7.17
C PRO A 49 14.82 2.41 -8.38
N VAL A 50 13.81 3.28 -8.41
CA VAL A 50 13.57 4.31 -9.42
C VAL A 50 13.03 5.56 -8.74
N SER A 51 13.44 6.72 -9.25
CA SER A 51 12.93 8.01 -8.82
C SER A 51 11.57 8.32 -9.45
N LEU A 52 10.85 9.26 -8.84
CA LEU A 52 9.60 9.77 -9.37
C LEU A 52 9.80 10.43 -10.75
N GLY A 53 10.90 11.15 -10.95
CA GLY A 53 11.26 11.75 -12.22
C GLY A 53 11.48 10.73 -13.33
N GLU A 54 12.12 9.60 -13.04
CA GLU A 54 12.24 8.49 -13.99
C GLU A 54 10.87 7.93 -14.39
N VAL A 55 9.97 7.73 -13.43
CA VAL A 55 8.58 7.30 -13.71
C VAL A 55 7.86 8.34 -14.58
N PHE A 56 8.03 9.63 -14.30
CA PHE A 56 7.45 10.68 -15.10
C PHE A 56 7.99 10.68 -16.54
N LYS A 57 9.30 10.51 -16.72
CA LYS A 57 9.90 10.37 -18.03
C LYS A 57 9.34 9.17 -18.80
N PHE A 58 9.23 8.00 -18.17
CA PHE A 58 8.63 6.82 -18.80
C PHE A 58 7.15 7.00 -19.15
N ALA A 59 6.42 7.78 -18.36
CA ALA A 59 5.02 8.13 -18.61
C ALA A 59 4.84 9.26 -19.63
N GLY A 60 5.92 9.76 -20.23
CA GLY A 60 5.89 10.79 -21.28
C GLY A 60 5.68 12.22 -20.76
N TYR A 61 6.03 12.50 -19.51
CA TYR A 61 6.13 13.88 -19.00
C TYR A 61 7.48 14.51 -19.41
N GLY A 62 7.61 15.83 -19.25
CA GLY A 62 8.76 16.59 -19.74
C GLY A 62 10.06 16.39 -18.97
N GLU A 63 11.14 16.99 -19.48
CA GLU A 63 12.49 16.91 -18.89
C GLU A 63 12.60 17.62 -17.53
N ALA A 64 11.76 18.63 -17.27
CA ALA A 64 11.72 19.31 -15.98
C ALA A 64 11.20 18.37 -14.88
N GLU A 65 10.15 17.60 -15.20
CA GLU A 65 9.56 16.59 -14.33
C GLU A 65 10.53 15.45 -14.05
N ALA A 66 11.39 15.11 -15.03
CA ALA A 66 12.38 14.05 -14.92
C ALA A 66 13.45 14.29 -13.83
N GLN A 67 13.55 15.52 -13.30
CA GLN A 67 14.49 15.86 -12.23
C GLN A 67 13.97 15.53 -10.82
N ASP A 68 12.69 15.16 -10.67
CA ASP A 68 12.09 14.91 -9.35
C ASP A 68 12.68 13.65 -8.67
N GLN A 69 13.35 13.83 -7.54
CA GLN A 69 13.98 12.74 -6.76
C GLN A 69 13.03 12.09 -5.75
N GLY A 70 11.72 12.34 -5.85
CA GLY A 70 10.71 11.75 -4.98
C GLY A 70 10.72 10.21 -5.02
N ALA A 71 10.29 9.60 -3.92
CA ALA A 71 10.21 8.15 -3.81
C ALA A 71 9.04 7.57 -4.61
N VAL A 72 9.27 6.39 -5.19
CA VAL A 72 8.27 5.53 -5.81
C VAL A 72 8.23 4.22 -5.03
N TYR A 73 7.07 3.58 -4.98
CA TYR A 73 6.85 2.38 -4.17
C TYR A 73 6.50 1.19 -5.06
N LEU A 74 6.88 -0.02 -4.63
CA LEU A 74 6.46 -1.27 -5.26
C LEU A 74 5.23 -1.79 -4.52
N GLY A 75 4.07 -1.80 -5.19
CA GLY A 75 2.79 -2.20 -4.62
C GLY A 75 2.54 -3.70 -4.64
N GLY A 76 3.27 -4.45 -5.47
CA GLY A 76 3.18 -5.90 -5.57
C GLY A 76 3.59 -6.41 -6.95
N PRO A 77 3.57 -7.73 -7.17
CA PRO A 77 4.09 -8.34 -8.39
C PRO A 77 3.14 -8.22 -9.59
N VAL A 78 1.86 -7.87 -9.39
CA VAL A 78 0.87 -7.84 -10.46
C VAL A 78 0.89 -6.49 -11.17
N SER A 79 0.90 -6.53 -12.50
CA SER A 79 0.93 -5.35 -13.38
C SER A 79 2.02 -4.32 -12.98
N PRO A 80 3.31 -4.70 -12.93
CA PRO A 80 4.38 -3.86 -12.39
C PRO A 80 4.60 -2.56 -13.17
N SER A 81 4.12 -2.46 -14.41
CA SER A 81 4.18 -1.25 -15.23
C SER A 81 3.01 -0.29 -15.00
N THR A 82 2.00 -0.67 -14.21
CA THR A 82 0.86 0.20 -13.89
C THR A 82 1.19 1.07 -12.70
N GLY A 83 1.13 2.40 -12.89
CA GLY A 83 1.25 3.39 -11.84
C GLY A 83 -0.09 3.67 -11.16
N TRP A 84 -0.05 3.79 -9.84
CA TRP A 84 -1.16 4.18 -8.97
C TRP A 84 -0.75 5.36 -8.11
N ILE A 85 -1.70 6.25 -7.82
CA ILE A 85 -1.56 7.30 -6.83
C ILE A 85 -2.45 6.93 -5.64
N LEU A 86 -1.82 6.62 -4.50
CA LEU A 86 -2.49 6.61 -3.20
C LEU A 86 -2.42 8.00 -2.59
N CYS A 87 -3.53 8.55 -2.11
CA CYS A 87 -3.55 9.92 -1.60
C CYS A 87 -4.62 10.17 -0.56
N ALA A 88 -4.48 11.30 0.14
CA ALA A 88 -5.50 11.89 0.99
C ALA A 88 -5.98 13.24 0.37
N ASP A 89 -6.18 13.25 -0.95
CA ASP A 89 -6.66 14.44 -1.68
C ASP A 89 -8.17 14.62 -1.49
N PRO A 90 -8.64 15.68 -0.80
CA PRO A 90 -10.07 15.94 -0.64
C PRO A 90 -10.75 16.40 -1.94
N GLU A 91 -9.98 16.84 -2.94
CA GLU A 91 -10.52 17.29 -4.23
C GLU A 91 -10.82 16.15 -5.20
N LEU A 92 -10.27 14.96 -4.95
CA LEU A 92 -10.54 13.77 -5.77
C LEU A 92 -11.89 13.17 -5.35
N ASP A 93 -12.90 13.21 -6.21
CA ASP A 93 -14.24 12.70 -5.84
C ASP A 93 -14.21 11.16 -5.78
N PRO A 94 -14.58 10.55 -4.63
CA PRO A 94 -14.63 9.09 -4.48
C PRO A 94 -15.63 8.39 -5.41
N LYS A 95 -16.56 9.13 -6.04
CA LYS A 95 -17.54 8.59 -6.99
C LYS A 95 -17.07 8.64 -8.44
N GLU A 96 -15.95 9.29 -8.73
CA GLU A 96 -15.42 9.33 -10.09
C GLU A 96 -14.98 7.93 -10.54
N GLU A 97 -15.33 7.58 -11.78
CA GLU A 97 -14.93 6.31 -12.38
C GLU A 97 -13.40 6.17 -12.38
N GLY A 98 -12.89 5.02 -11.95
CA GLY A 98 -11.47 4.74 -11.82
C GLY A 98 -10.81 5.30 -10.54
N VAL A 99 -11.61 5.81 -9.60
CA VAL A 99 -11.17 6.12 -8.22
C VAL A 99 -11.72 5.03 -7.30
N LEU A 100 -10.83 4.43 -6.50
CA LEU A 100 -11.20 3.51 -5.44
C LEU A 100 -11.09 4.24 -4.10
N ALA A 101 -12.23 4.44 -3.45
CA ALA A 101 -12.30 4.95 -2.08
C ALA A 101 -11.94 3.83 -1.10
N ILE A 102 -10.87 4.03 -0.33
CA ILE A 102 -10.41 3.08 0.69
C ILE A 102 -11.19 3.32 1.98
N ASP A 103 -11.24 4.58 2.40
CA ASP A 103 -12.09 5.07 3.48
C ASP A 103 -12.58 6.51 3.14
N ASP A 104 -13.04 7.26 4.14
CA ASP A 104 -13.53 8.63 3.94
C ASP A 104 -12.45 9.61 3.43
N ARG A 105 -11.16 9.28 3.63
CA ARG A 105 -10.02 10.16 3.38
C ARG A 105 -9.08 9.62 2.31
N LEU A 106 -8.76 8.33 2.36
CA LEU A 106 -7.83 7.66 1.47
C LEU A 106 -8.48 7.23 0.16
N ARG A 107 -7.80 7.55 -0.93
CA ARG A 107 -8.22 7.23 -2.30
C ARG A 107 -7.04 6.68 -3.08
N ILE A 108 -7.32 5.73 -3.97
CA ILE A 108 -6.34 5.23 -4.92
C ILE A 108 -6.86 5.26 -6.35
N THR A 109 -6.02 5.65 -7.29
CA THR A 109 -6.40 5.75 -8.71
C THR A 109 -5.20 5.56 -9.63
N SER A 110 -5.45 5.04 -10.82
CA SER A 110 -4.47 4.94 -11.92
C SER A 110 -4.79 5.89 -13.08
N ARG A 111 -5.71 6.84 -12.87
CA ARG A 111 -6.19 7.75 -13.91
C ARG A 111 -5.13 8.74 -14.34
N ARG A 112 -5.02 8.95 -15.66
CA ARG A 112 -4.10 9.93 -16.24
C ARG A 112 -4.34 11.35 -15.70
N THR A 113 -5.60 11.77 -15.57
CA THR A 113 -5.95 13.10 -15.06
C THR A 113 -5.44 13.36 -13.64
N ALA A 114 -5.43 12.34 -12.77
CA ALA A 114 -4.88 12.44 -11.42
C ALA A 114 -3.36 12.59 -11.45
N PHE A 115 -2.67 11.86 -12.34
CA PHE A 115 -1.23 12.04 -12.55
C PHE A 115 -0.90 13.41 -13.16
N ASP A 116 -1.66 13.90 -14.14
CA ASP A 116 -1.44 15.23 -14.73
C ASP A 116 -1.58 16.33 -13.66
N ALA A 117 -2.57 16.22 -12.77
CA ALA A 117 -2.75 17.13 -11.64
C ALA A 117 -1.60 17.02 -10.64
N PHE A 118 -1.15 15.80 -10.32
CA PHE A 118 -0.01 15.56 -9.44
C PHE A 118 1.28 16.19 -9.96
N VAL A 119 1.62 15.93 -11.22
CA VAL A 119 2.80 16.51 -11.88
C VAL A 119 2.76 18.03 -11.83
N ARG A 120 1.64 18.63 -12.22
CA ARG A 120 1.47 20.10 -12.19
C ARG A 120 1.67 20.68 -10.79
N ASP A 121 1.15 20.02 -9.76
CA ASP A 121 1.30 20.48 -8.38
C ASP A 121 2.74 20.33 -7.87
N ARG A 122 3.42 19.22 -8.23
CA ARG A 122 4.84 18.99 -7.91
C ARG A 122 5.74 20.05 -8.55
N MET A 123 5.50 20.40 -9.81
CA MET A 123 6.30 21.42 -10.50
C MET A 123 6.15 22.82 -9.91
N LYS A 124 5.02 23.13 -9.28
CA LYS A 124 4.83 24.41 -8.58
C LYS A 124 5.58 24.50 -7.26
N ARG A 125 5.92 23.36 -6.66
CA ARG A 125 6.51 23.25 -5.31
C ARG A 125 7.57 22.14 -5.27
N PRO A 126 8.66 22.29 -6.05
CA PRO A 126 9.70 21.28 -6.12
C PRO A 126 10.37 21.11 -4.76
N GLY A 127 10.49 19.87 -4.28
CA GLY A 127 11.14 19.55 -3.01
C GLY A 127 10.30 19.82 -1.76
N GLU A 128 9.12 20.43 -1.86
CA GLU A 128 8.21 20.60 -0.73
C GLU A 128 7.38 19.33 -0.48
N PRO A 129 6.94 19.08 0.77
CA PRO A 129 5.97 18.05 1.08
C PRO A 129 4.68 18.25 0.29
N ASP A 130 4.13 17.17 -0.26
CA ASP A 130 2.86 17.23 -0.97
C ASP A 130 1.70 17.38 0.04
N PRO A 131 0.95 18.51 0.04
CA PRO A 131 -0.15 18.72 0.98
C PRO A 131 -1.28 17.70 0.82
N LYS A 132 -1.38 17.05 -0.35
CA LYS A 132 -2.39 16.02 -0.66
C LYS A 132 -1.92 14.60 -0.31
N LYS A 133 -0.72 14.47 0.27
CA LYS A 133 -0.07 13.21 0.65
C LYS A 133 -0.12 12.17 -0.49
N ARG A 134 0.21 12.55 -1.74
CA ARG A 134 0.20 11.59 -2.86
C ARG A 134 1.47 10.74 -2.85
N MET A 135 1.28 9.45 -3.01
CA MET A 135 2.31 8.41 -3.07
C MET A 135 2.15 7.64 -4.37
N VAL A 136 3.21 7.55 -5.18
CA VAL A 136 3.21 6.78 -6.43
C VAL A 136 3.62 5.34 -6.16
N ILE A 137 2.78 4.40 -6.57
CA ILE A 137 2.96 2.96 -6.39
C ILE A 137 2.95 2.28 -7.77
N LEU A 138 3.88 1.36 -8.00
CA LEU A 138 3.96 0.53 -9.20
C LEU A 138 3.45 -0.88 -8.91
N GLY A 139 2.48 -1.34 -9.70
CA GLY A 139 1.83 -2.63 -9.51
C GLY A 139 0.99 -2.72 -8.25
N TYR A 140 0.46 -3.93 -8.00
CA TYR A 140 -0.39 -4.24 -6.86
C TYR A 140 -0.25 -5.71 -6.43
N SER A 141 -0.80 -6.03 -5.26
CA SER A 141 -0.94 -7.38 -4.73
C SER A 141 -2.38 -7.85 -4.91
N GLY A 142 -2.57 -9.01 -5.54
CA GLY A 142 -3.87 -9.58 -5.81
C GLY A 142 -4.01 -10.97 -5.21
N TRP A 143 -5.20 -11.26 -4.70
CA TRP A 143 -5.59 -12.59 -4.22
C TRP A 143 -6.81 -13.05 -5.00
N GLY A 144 -6.79 -14.30 -5.46
CA GLY A 144 -7.97 -14.94 -6.04
C GLY A 144 -9.04 -15.25 -4.98
N PRO A 145 -10.24 -15.69 -5.40
CA PRO A 145 -11.34 -16.06 -4.51
C PRO A 145 -10.92 -17.00 -3.36
N GLY A 146 -11.16 -16.56 -2.14
CA GLY A 146 -10.87 -17.31 -0.91
C GLY A 146 -9.39 -17.52 -0.60
N GLN A 147 -8.47 -16.99 -1.41
CA GLN A 147 -7.02 -17.21 -1.24
C GLN A 147 -6.49 -16.48 -0.01
N LEU A 148 -6.88 -15.23 0.19
CA LEU A 148 -6.42 -14.43 1.32
C LEU A 148 -6.80 -15.08 2.65
N GLU A 149 -8.01 -15.61 2.75
CA GLU A 149 -8.52 -16.27 3.95
C GLU A 149 -7.77 -17.57 4.24
N ARG A 150 -7.39 -18.33 3.20
CA ARG A 150 -6.53 -19.51 3.36
C ARG A 150 -5.14 -19.12 3.88
N GLU A 151 -4.55 -18.05 3.34
CA GLU A 151 -3.24 -17.56 3.77
C GLU A 151 -3.28 -17.02 5.22
N ILE A 152 -4.34 -16.29 5.60
CA ILE A 152 -4.58 -15.88 6.99
C ILE A 152 -4.73 -17.11 7.90
N GLY A 153 -5.49 -18.12 7.48
CA GLY A 153 -5.65 -19.38 8.21
C GLY A 153 -4.34 -20.15 8.39
N ALA A 154 -3.42 -20.05 7.42
CA ALA A 154 -2.05 -20.58 7.50
C ALA A 154 -1.11 -19.67 8.32
N GLY A 155 -1.57 -18.52 8.79
CA GLY A 155 -0.80 -17.58 9.59
C GLY A 155 0.26 -16.83 8.79
N ALA A 156 0.05 -16.63 7.49
CA ALA A 156 0.89 -15.82 6.62
C ALA A 156 0.71 -14.31 6.86
N TRP A 157 -0.55 -13.91 7.10
CA TRP A 157 -0.95 -12.52 7.23
C TRP A 157 -1.61 -12.26 8.57
N LEU A 158 -1.31 -11.09 9.14
CA LEU A 158 -2.01 -10.53 10.28
C LEU A 158 -2.91 -9.37 9.82
N PRO A 159 -4.24 -9.57 9.75
CA PRO A 159 -5.18 -8.48 9.51
C PRO A 159 -5.09 -7.43 10.61
N THR A 160 -4.96 -6.18 10.23
CA THR A 160 -4.70 -5.05 11.14
C THR A 160 -5.57 -3.86 10.75
N PRO A 161 -6.11 -3.09 11.72
CA PRO A 161 -6.83 -1.87 11.42
C PRO A 161 -5.98 -0.87 10.62
N LEU A 162 -6.63 -0.13 9.72
CA LEU A 162 -6.01 0.98 9.00
C LEU A 162 -5.64 2.11 9.97
N ASP A 163 -4.42 2.61 9.87
CA ASP A 163 -3.92 3.83 10.50
C ASP A 163 -3.17 4.63 9.42
N GLU A 164 -3.73 5.76 8.99
CA GLU A 164 -3.13 6.59 7.94
C GLU A 164 -1.70 7.07 8.28
N GLN A 165 -1.37 7.20 9.57
CA GLN A 165 -0.04 7.62 9.98
C GLN A 165 1.01 6.61 9.53
N VAL A 166 0.66 5.31 9.50
CA VAL A 166 1.52 4.25 8.98
C VAL A 166 1.82 4.46 7.49
N VAL A 167 0.88 5.01 6.72
CA VAL A 167 1.03 5.19 5.27
C VAL A 167 1.84 6.43 4.91
N PHE A 168 1.74 7.52 5.67
CA PHE A 168 2.30 8.81 5.24
C PHE A 168 3.29 9.44 6.22
N ASP A 169 3.12 9.19 7.52
CA ASP A 169 3.83 9.94 8.56
C ASP A 169 4.97 9.13 9.19
N VAL A 170 4.98 7.81 8.97
CA VAL A 170 6.01 6.88 9.47
C VAL A 170 7.03 6.57 8.37
N ASP A 171 8.32 6.66 8.72
CA ASP A 171 9.43 6.22 7.86
C ASP A 171 9.20 4.81 7.35
N VAL A 172 9.46 4.57 6.07
CA VAL A 172 9.12 3.32 5.36
C VAL A 172 9.61 2.08 6.09
N GLU A 173 10.82 2.11 6.61
CA GLU A 173 11.48 1.02 7.32
C GLU A 173 10.79 0.67 8.64
N LYS A 174 10.12 1.65 9.25
CA LYS A 174 9.42 1.51 10.55
C LYS A 174 7.95 1.16 10.42
N ARG A 175 7.37 1.25 9.21
CA ARG A 175 5.93 1.00 8.99
C ARG A 175 5.49 -0.38 9.44
N TRP A 176 6.33 -1.39 9.19
CA TRP A 176 6.05 -2.76 9.60
C TRP A 176 5.96 -2.91 11.12
N GLU A 177 6.95 -2.39 11.86
CA GLU A 177 6.96 -2.42 13.32
C GLU A 177 5.80 -1.62 13.92
N ARG A 178 5.53 -0.43 13.36
CA ARG A 178 4.42 0.43 13.78
C ARG A 178 3.07 -0.25 13.55
N ALA A 179 2.86 -0.87 12.39
CA ALA A 179 1.63 -1.59 12.08
C ALA A 179 1.43 -2.76 13.06
N TYR A 180 2.49 -3.50 13.38
CA TYR A 180 2.43 -4.57 14.39
C TYR A 180 2.02 -4.05 15.76
N ALA A 181 2.59 -2.91 16.17
CA ALA A 181 2.32 -2.30 17.47
C ALA A 181 0.85 -1.86 17.66
N LEU A 182 0.07 -1.72 16.58
CA LEU A 182 -1.37 -1.43 16.66
C LEU A 182 -2.17 -2.54 17.37
N HIS A 183 -1.64 -3.75 17.41
CA HIS A 183 -2.22 -4.86 18.17
C HIS A 183 -1.81 -4.90 19.65
N GLY A 184 -1.03 -3.91 20.11
CA GLY A 184 -0.43 -3.94 21.46
C GLY A 184 0.66 -5.01 21.61
N LEU A 185 1.18 -5.55 20.49
CA LEU A 185 2.21 -6.58 20.45
C LEU A 185 3.54 -5.96 20.02
N THR A 186 4.64 -6.44 20.60
CA THR A 186 5.99 -6.13 20.10
C THR A 186 6.47 -7.25 19.17
N PRO A 187 7.30 -6.95 18.15
CA PRO A 187 7.87 -7.97 17.27
C PRO A 187 8.60 -9.10 18.03
N ALA A 188 9.23 -8.76 19.17
CA ALA A 188 9.91 -9.70 20.05
C ALA A 188 8.95 -10.74 20.67
N VAL A 189 7.79 -10.30 21.17
CA VAL A 189 6.78 -11.19 21.77
C VAL A 189 6.26 -12.20 20.75
N MET A 190 6.13 -11.81 19.49
CA MET A 190 5.65 -12.70 18.43
C MET A 190 6.69 -13.74 18.00
N MET A 191 7.96 -13.34 17.84
CA MET A 191 9.07 -14.27 17.54
C MET A 191 9.17 -15.37 18.61
N THR A 192 8.95 -15.02 19.88
CA THR A 192 8.89 -15.97 20.99
C THR A 192 7.66 -16.87 20.96
N MET A 193 6.47 -16.34 20.63
CA MET A 193 5.24 -17.14 20.55
C MET A 193 5.25 -18.22 19.46
N ARG A 194 6.04 -18.04 18.38
CA ARG A 194 6.19 -19.04 17.33
C ARG A 194 7.42 -19.94 17.47
N GLY A 195 8.49 -19.48 18.13
CA GLY A 195 9.66 -20.30 18.43
C GLY A 195 9.43 -21.39 19.49
N GLY A 196 8.31 -21.34 20.23
CA GLY A 196 7.94 -22.32 21.26
C GLY A 196 7.24 -23.58 20.74
N GLY A 197 7.15 -23.79 19.43
CA GLY A 197 6.49 -24.95 18.81
C GLY A 197 7.41 -26.14 18.46
N GLU A 198 8.72 -26.02 18.71
CA GLU A 198 9.67 -27.13 18.58
C GLU A 198 10.24 -27.47 19.96
N ALA A 199 9.53 -28.33 20.69
CA ALA A 199 10.05 -29.14 21.79
C ALA A 199 9.23 -30.44 21.89
#